data_AF-A0A2W4PI32-F1
#
_entry.id   AF-A0A2W4PI32-F1
#
_cell.length_a   1.000
_cell.length_b   1.000
_cell.length_c   1.000
_cell.angle_alpha   90.00
_cell.angle_beta   90.00
_cell.angle_gamma   90.00
#
_symmetry.space_group_name_H-M   'P 1'
#
loop_
_entity.id
_entity.type
_entity.pdbx_description
1 polymer ?
#
loop_
_entity_poly.entity_id
_entity_poly.type
_entity_poly.pdbx_seq_one_letter_code
_entity_poly.pdbx_strand_id
1 'polypeptide(L)'
;MLASIGLLRKVAEWDAAAKLEFVMDDDWIAVVRTRAASDAVGLVDKLVEWIGGDSLDRLLDWADDVRIAPEAFRQRLTAALDDGDLEMAGFLSALIADGAVDGQKGLTKPCGFYMVSGQQSFLGGMREIVRQVRVDARVAFEEALIGPWRYRIRAHSLGWDPNTERLYALRHRAPTSEKPVCIGGAILLAFWALPLFPAVAIDGRASTVGFIRTEKGQCFTWPVWSVPVSLDELTSLLHCGEKAWMAGEPRVARSGIRAVYRSRRAEFGQGYAVLRAPEIVYTAPMTAESHAG
;
A
#
# COMPACT_ATOMS: atom_id res chain seq x y z
N MET A 1 0.13 -0.64 -7.93
CA MET A 1 -0.20 0.65 -7.27
C MET A 1 0.53 0.85 -5.95
N LEU A 2 0.18 0.17 -4.85
CA LEU A 2 0.77 0.44 -3.52
C LEU A 2 2.31 0.41 -3.53
N ALA A 3 2.90 -0.60 -4.18
CA ALA A 3 4.35 -0.71 -4.32
C ALA A 3 4.96 0.51 -5.06
N SER A 4 4.30 1.03 -6.09
CA SER A 4 4.75 2.21 -6.84
C SER A 4 4.73 3.48 -5.98
N ILE A 5 3.69 3.64 -5.15
CA ILE A 5 3.57 4.74 -4.18
C ILE A 5 4.68 4.64 -3.13
N GLY A 6 4.91 3.45 -2.60
CA GLY A 6 5.98 3.20 -1.64
C GLY A 6 7.37 3.43 -2.22
N LEU A 7 7.57 3.07 -3.49
CA LEU A 7 8.80 3.37 -4.22
C LEU A 7 9.02 4.88 -4.31
N LEU A 8 8.00 5.67 -4.68
CA LEU A 8 8.12 7.13 -4.68
C LEU A 8 8.47 7.66 -3.29
N ARG A 9 7.79 7.21 -2.23
CA ARG A 9 8.07 7.66 -0.86
C ARG A 9 9.52 7.37 -0.48
N LYS A 10 10.03 6.17 -0.79
CA LYS A 10 11.43 5.82 -0.47
C LYS A 10 12.43 6.61 -1.29
N VAL A 11 12.19 6.76 -2.60
CA VAL A 11 13.08 7.50 -3.49
C VAL A 11 13.10 9.00 -3.15
N ALA A 12 11.99 9.56 -2.67
CA ALA A 12 11.92 10.95 -2.21
C ALA A 12 12.86 11.25 -1.03
N GLU A 13 13.24 10.24 -0.24
CA GLU A 13 14.26 10.39 0.82
C GLU A 13 15.68 10.53 0.25
N TRP A 14 15.94 9.99 -0.94
CA TRP A 14 17.23 10.09 -1.62
C TRP A 14 17.29 11.26 -2.60
N ASP A 15 16.13 11.66 -3.13
CA ASP A 15 15.96 12.74 -4.09
C ASP A 15 14.61 13.40 -3.90
N ALA A 16 14.59 14.55 -3.22
CA ALA A 16 13.37 15.31 -2.96
C ALA A 16 12.65 15.78 -4.25
N ALA A 17 13.32 15.77 -5.40
CA ALA A 17 12.72 16.10 -6.69
C ALA A 17 12.11 14.88 -7.41
N ALA A 18 12.12 13.70 -6.77
CA ALA A 18 11.58 12.49 -7.35
C ALA A 18 10.07 12.63 -7.65
N LYS A 19 9.66 12.06 -8.78
CA LYS A 19 8.27 12.09 -9.23
C LYS A 19 7.80 10.73 -9.71
N LEU A 20 6.50 10.46 -9.56
CA LEU A 20 5.84 9.26 -10.08
C LEU A 20 4.85 9.66 -11.17
N GLU A 21 4.84 8.91 -12.26
CA GLU A 21 3.79 8.94 -13.27
C GLU A 21 3.43 7.52 -13.71
N PHE A 22 2.36 7.40 -14.48
CA PHE A 22 1.99 6.17 -15.15
C PHE A 22 1.97 6.38 -16.66
N VAL A 23 2.66 5.51 -17.37
CA VAL A 23 2.70 5.46 -18.83
C VAL A 23 1.91 4.25 -19.28
N MET A 24 1.07 4.41 -20.30
CA MET A 24 0.35 3.29 -20.91
C MET A 24 1.26 2.60 -21.92
N ASP A 25 1.55 1.33 -21.71
CA ASP A 25 2.31 0.45 -22.62
C ASP A 25 1.81 -0.99 -22.41
N ASP A 26 0.84 -1.41 -23.23
CA ASP A 26 -0.06 -2.58 -23.05
C ASP A 26 -0.89 -2.61 -21.74
N ASP A 27 -0.35 -2.08 -20.65
CA ASP A 27 -0.98 -1.78 -19.36
C ASP A 27 -0.34 -0.52 -18.74
N TRP A 28 -0.82 -0.08 -17.59
CA TRP A 28 -0.22 1.05 -16.86
C TRP A 28 1.08 0.66 -16.17
N ILE A 29 2.18 1.21 -16.66
CA ILE A 29 3.51 1.06 -16.07
C ILE A 29 3.81 2.27 -15.19
N ALA A 30 4.14 2.01 -13.92
CA ALA A 30 4.61 3.04 -13.00
C ALA A 30 6.05 3.45 -13.34
N VAL A 31 6.29 4.74 -13.52
CA VAL A 31 7.60 5.30 -13.82
C VAL A 31 7.98 6.29 -12.72
N VAL A 32 9.07 6.00 -12.01
CA VAL A 32 9.68 6.94 -11.07
C VAL A 32 10.81 7.69 -11.76
N ARG A 33 10.70 9.02 -11.81
CA ARG A 33 11.75 9.92 -12.28
C ARG A 33 12.57 10.37 -11.08
N THR A 34 13.88 10.14 -11.11
CA THR A 34 14.77 10.52 -10.03
C THR A 34 16.20 10.76 -10.53
N ARG A 35 16.96 11.56 -9.77
CA ARG A 35 18.41 11.75 -9.91
C ARG A 35 19.21 10.81 -9.01
N ALA A 36 18.56 10.07 -8.11
CA ALA A 36 19.22 9.17 -7.17
C ALA A 36 19.85 7.94 -7.84
N ALA A 37 19.39 7.56 -9.04
CA ALA A 37 19.93 6.49 -9.84
C ALA A 37 19.76 6.80 -11.34
N SER A 38 20.73 6.38 -12.16
CA SER A 38 20.68 6.54 -13.62
C SER A 38 19.79 5.50 -14.32
N ASP A 39 19.55 4.37 -13.68
CA ASP A 39 18.82 3.23 -14.22
C ASP A 39 18.19 2.38 -13.10
N ALA A 40 17.45 1.33 -13.50
CA ALA A 40 16.78 0.42 -12.58
C ALA A 40 17.77 -0.39 -11.71
N VAL A 41 18.97 -0.69 -12.21
CA VAL A 41 19.97 -1.48 -11.46
C VAL A 41 20.51 -0.65 -10.29
N GLY A 42 20.89 0.61 -10.54
CA GLY A 42 21.31 1.52 -9.48
C GLY A 42 20.21 1.79 -8.46
N LEU A 43 18.94 1.78 -8.89
CA LEU A 43 17.81 1.90 -7.97
C LEU A 43 17.63 0.65 -7.10
N VAL A 44 17.79 -0.55 -7.67
CA VAL A 44 17.81 -1.82 -6.93
C VAL A 44 18.94 -1.81 -5.89
N ASP A 45 20.12 -1.33 -6.23
CA ASP A 45 21.26 -1.26 -5.31
C ASP A 45 20.93 -0.45 -4.06
N LYS A 46 20.28 0.71 -4.23
CA LYS A 46 19.83 1.55 -3.12
C LYS A 46 18.74 0.87 -2.27
N LEU A 47 17.84 0.11 -2.87
CA LEU A 47 16.82 -0.65 -2.15
C LEU A 47 17.42 -1.81 -1.35
N VAL A 48 18.46 -2.46 -1.89
CA VAL A 48 19.25 -3.49 -1.20
C VAL A 48 19.97 -2.91 0.02
N GLU A 49 20.57 -1.73 -0.12
CA GLU A 49 21.16 -1.01 1.01
C GLU A 49 20.10 -0.68 2.08
N TRP A 50 18.94 -0.16 1.66
CA TRP A 50 17.85 0.19 2.56
C TRP A 50 17.33 -1.00 3.37
N ILE A 51 17.06 -2.15 2.75
CA ILE A 51 16.58 -3.34 3.48
C ILE A 51 17.64 -3.93 4.41
N GLY A 52 18.92 -3.63 4.18
CA GLY A 52 20.04 -3.99 5.05
C GLY A 52 20.13 -3.14 6.32
N GLY A 53 19.49 -1.97 6.35
CA GLY A 53 19.37 -1.12 7.53
C GLY A 53 18.30 -1.60 8.53
N ASP A 54 18.14 -0.84 9.61
CA ASP A 54 17.25 -1.15 10.75
C ASP A 54 15.89 -0.43 10.70
N SER A 55 15.66 0.44 9.71
CA SER A 55 14.45 1.27 9.64
C SER A 55 13.16 0.44 9.68
N LEU A 56 13.15 -0.74 9.04
CA LEU A 56 12.00 -1.63 9.04
C LEU A 56 11.87 -2.42 10.36
N ASP A 57 12.98 -2.78 11.00
CA ASP A 57 12.94 -3.50 12.28
C ASP A 57 12.32 -2.58 13.36
N ARG A 58 12.79 -1.32 13.42
CA ARG A 58 12.25 -0.28 14.30
C ARG A 58 10.74 -0.10 14.14
N LEU A 59 10.24 -0.16 12.91
CA LEU A 59 8.82 -0.01 12.55
C LEU A 59 7.97 -1.25 12.83
N LEU A 60 8.58 -2.42 13.02
CA LEU A 60 7.89 -3.69 13.17
C LEU A 60 7.99 -4.28 14.59
N ASP A 61 8.99 -3.88 15.37
CA ASP A 61 9.29 -4.46 16.69
C ASP A 61 8.64 -3.71 17.87
N TRP A 62 7.85 -2.66 17.61
CA TRP A 62 7.19 -1.90 18.68
C TRP A 62 6.02 -2.64 19.35
N ALA A 63 5.48 -3.69 18.72
CA ALA A 63 4.42 -4.55 19.26
C ALA A 63 4.33 -5.91 18.54
N ASP A 64 3.61 -6.86 19.14
CA ASP A 64 3.33 -8.16 18.51
C ASP A 64 2.37 -8.05 17.32
N ASP A 65 1.38 -7.18 17.40
CA ASP A 65 0.42 -6.87 16.34
C ASP A 65 -0.16 -5.46 16.55
N VAL A 66 -0.95 -4.96 15.60
CA VAL A 66 -1.54 -3.60 15.65
C VAL A 66 -2.81 -3.50 16.51
N ARG A 67 -3.43 -4.64 16.85
CA ARG A 67 -4.64 -4.69 17.70
C ARG A 67 -4.20 -4.69 19.16
N ILE A 68 -4.07 -3.49 19.73
CA ILE A 68 -3.57 -3.28 21.09
C ILE A 68 -4.56 -2.45 21.92
N ALA A 69 -4.28 -2.31 23.22
CA ALA A 69 -5.07 -1.43 24.07
C ALA A 69 -4.91 0.05 23.60
N PRO A 70 -5.99 0.86 23.59
CA PRO A 70 -5.92 2.26 23.16
C PRO A 70 -4.88 3.09 23.94
N GLU A 71 -4.73 2.83 25.23
CA GLU A 71 -3.74 3.52 26.07
C GLU A 71 -2.30 3.21 25.64
N ALA A 72 -1.99 1.94 25.35
CA ALA A 72 -0.67 1.53 24.87
C ALA A 72 -0.35 2.17 23.50
N PHE A 73 -1.36 2.31 22.63
CA PHE A 73 -1.21 3.01 21.36
C PHE A 73 -0.85 4.48 21.57
N ARG A 74 -1.62 5.19 22.41
CA ARG A 74 -1.39 6.61 22.68
C ARG A 74 -0.03 6.86 23.31
N GLN A 75 0.37 6.04 24.28
CA GLN A 75 1.71 6.12 24.88
C GLN A 75 2.81 5.98 23.83
N ARG A 76 2.67 5.02 22.89
CA ARG A 76 3.66 4.81 21.84
C ARG A 76 3.70 5.97 20.84
N LEU A 77 2.54 6.52 20.47
CA LEU A 77 2.44 7.66 19.56
C LEU A 77 3.02 8.92 20.21
N THR A 78 2.68 9.21 21.47
CA THR A 78 3.23 10.34 22.22
C THR A 78 4.75 10.22 22.32
N ALA A 79 5.28 9.05 22.67
CA ALA A 79 6.73 8.84 22.71
C ALA A 79 7.40 9.11 21.35
N ALA A 80 6.80 8.64 20.24
CA ALA A 80 7.34 8.92 18.91
C ALA A 80 7.32 10.42 18.58
N LEU A 81 6.29 11.16 18.99
CA LEU A 81 6.22 12.61 18.78
C LEU A 81 7.24 13.37 19.65
N ASP A 82 7.38 12.98 20.91
CA ASP A 82 8.33 13.57 21.85
C ASP A 82 9.79 13.36 21.40
N ASP A 83 10.09 12.19 20.85
CA ASP A 83 11.40 11.84 20.29
C ASP A 83 11.66 12.47 18.90
N GLY A 84 10.68 13.14 18.30
CA GLY A 84 10.78 13.68 16.94
C GLY A 84 10.79 12.61 15.84
N ASP A 85 10.37 11.38 16.16
CA ASP A 85 10.30 10.23 15.27
C ASP A 85 9.03 10.26 14.41
N LEU A 86 9.00 11.21 13.47
CA LEU A 86 7.86 11.43 12.58
C LEU A 86 7.55 10.23 11.69
N GLU A 87 8.54 9.39 11.40
CA GLU A 87 8.33 8.17 10.63
C GLU A 87 7.50 7.16 11.43
N MET A 88 7.87 6.86 12.67
CA MET A 88 7.06 5.98 13.53
C MET A 88 5.67 6.57 13.75
N ALA A 89 5.55 7.87 14.03
CA ALA A 89 4.27 8.52 14.22
C ALA A 89 3.37 8.40 12.96
N GLY A 90 3.94 8.54 11.76
CA GLY A 90 3.23 8.34 10.49
C GLY A 90 2.75 6.90 10.30
N PHE A 91 3.59 5.91 10.62
CA PHE A 91 3.20 4.49 10.53
C PHE A 91 2.13 4.12 11.56
N LEU A 92 2.26 4.55 12.81
CA LEU A 92 1.24 4.33 13.84
C LEU A 92 -0.12 4.89 13.40
N SER A 93 -0.14 6.13 12.88
CA SER A 93 -1.34 6.78 12.35
C SER A 93 -1.91 6.08 11.13
N ALA A 94 -1.10 5.39 10.33
CA ALA A 94 -1.55 4.61 9.19
C ALA A 94 -2.07 3.22 9.55
N LEU A 95 -1.60 2.64 10.65
CA LEU A 95 -1.96 1.27 11.05
C LEU A 95 -3.19 1.22 11.94
N ILE A 96 -3.42 2.25 12.76
CA ILE A 96 -4.44 2.26 13.81
C ILE A 96 -5.34 3.49 13.69
N ALA A 97 -6.65 3.28 13.72
CA ALA A 97 -7.63 4.36 13.85
C ALA A 97 -7.94 4.64 15.33
N ASP A 98 -7.18 5.55 15.96
CA ASP A 98 -7.45 5.96 17.36
C ASP A 98 -8.87 6.51 17.50
N GLY A 99 -9.54 6.12 18.60
CA GLY A 99 -10.95 6.41 18.86
C GLY A 99 -11.93 5.37 18.29
N ALA A 100 -11.46 4.39 17.51
CA ALA A 100 -12.27 3.27 17.05
C ALA A 100 -11.82 1.99 17.76
N VAL A 101 -12.71 1.38 18.55
CA VAL A 101 -12.42 0.14 19.29
C VAL A 101 -13.33 -1.00 18.85
N ASP A 102 -12.85 -2.23 19.00
CA ASP A 102 -13.67 -3.43 18.86
C ASP A 102 -14.60 -3.60 20.07
N GLY A 103 -15.80 -4.16 19.85
CA GLY A 103 -16.81 -4.28 20.91
C GLY A 103 -16.62 -5.47 21.85
N GLN A 104 -15.67 -6.37 21.59
CA GLN A 104 -15.47 -7.59 22.37
C GLN A 104 -14.34 -7.46 23.38
N LYS A 105 -13.17 -7.00 22.93
CA LYS A 105 -11.94 -6.87 23.72
C LYS A 105 -11.57 -5.42 23.99
N GLY A 106 -12.24 -4.46 23.36
CA GLY A 106 -11.93 -3.03 23.52
C GLY A 106 -10.57 -2.63 22.93
N LEU A 107 -10.02 -3.43 22.02
CA LEU A 107 -8.75 -3.13 21.35
C LEU A 107 -8.98 -2.14 20.20
N THR A 108 -7.92 -1.46 19.81
CA THR A 108 -7.92 -0.55 18.67
C THR A 108 -8.35 -1.26 17.38
N LYS A 109 -9.14 -0.57 16.55
CA LYS A 109 -9.46 -1.04 15.21
C LYS A 109 -8.32 -0.67 14.25
N PRO A 110 -7.81 -1.63 13.47
CA PRO A 110 -6.73 -1.37 12.53
C PRO A 110 -7.26 -0.69 11.25
N CYS A 111 -6.33 -0.23 10.41
CA CYS A 111 -6.63 0.36 9.12
C CYS A 111 -7.21 -0.63 8.11
N GLY A 112 -7.74 -0.10 6.99
CA GLY A 112 -8.33 -0.89 5.91
C GLY A 112 -7.37 -1.92 5.28
N PHE A 113 -6.05 -1.71 5.39
CA PHE A 113 -5.03 -2.63 4.91
C PHE A 113 -4.72 -3.79 5.85
N TYR A 114 -5.25 -3.79 7.07
CA TYR A 114 -5.21 -4.96 7.94
C TYR A 114 -6.22 -6.01 7.44
N MET A 115 -5.70 -7.07 6.83
CA MET A 115 -6.50 -8.13 6.20
C MET A 115 -6.10 -9.55 6.64
N VAL A 116 -5.28 -9.66 7.68
CA VAL A 116 -4.92 -10.94 8.31
C VAL A 116 -5.93 -11.35 9.36
N SER A 117 -6.00 -12.64 9.70
CA SER A 117 -6.90 -13.14 10.75
C SER A 117 -6.40 -14.41 11.44
N GLY A 118 -7.13 -14.83 12.48
CA GLY A 118 -6.82 -16.04 13.23
C GLY A 118 -5.50 -15.92 13.97
N GLN A 119 -4.60 -16.88 13.76
CA GLN A 119 -3.28 -16.92 14.39
C GLN A 119 -2.22 -16.08 13.64
N GLN A 120 -2.60 -15.38 12.57
CA GLN A 120 -1.69 -14.52 11.82
C GLN A 120 -1.64 -13.11 12.45
N SER A 121 -0.45 -12.65 12.81
CA SER A 121 -0.17 -11.24 13.15
C SER A 121 0.25 -10.47 11.90
N PHE A 122 -0.19 -9.21 11.77
CA PHE A 122 0.18 -8.35 10.65
C PHE A 122 1.67 -7.98 10.73
N LEU A 123 2.12 -7.51 11.89
CA LEU A 123 3.53 -7.15 12.12
C LEU A 123 4.43 -8.39 12.06
N GLY A 124 3.99 -9.51 12.61
CA GLY A 124 4.70 -10.80 12.50
C GLY A 124 4.83 -11.27 11.05
N GLY A 125 3.76 -11.14 10.24
CA GLY A 125 3.80 -11.43 8.82
C GLY A 125 4.77 -10.55 8.05
N MET A 126 4.80 -9.25 8.35
CA MET A 126 5.78 -8.31 7.78
C MET A 126 7.22 -8.65 8.16
N ARG A 127 7.50 -8.99 9.43
CA ARG A 127 8.84 -9.42 9.87
C ARG A 127 9.32 -10.66 9.12
N GLU A 128 8.43 -11.62 8.88
CA GLU A 128 8.76 -12.80 8.09
C GLU A 128 9.10 -12.45 6.64
N ILE A 129 8.37 -11.51 6.03
CA ILE A 129 8.67 -11.03 4.67
C ILE A 129 10.03 -10.33 4.63
N VAL A 130 10.31 -9.41 5.57
CA VAL A 130 11.61 -8.73 5.69
C VAL A 130 12.74 -9.75 5.79
N ARG A 131 12.59 -10.73 6.68
CA ARG A 131 13.58 -11.80 6.88
C ARG A 131 13.83 -12.60 5.61
N GLN A 132 12.78 -12.98 4.87
CA GLN A 132 12.92 -13.74 3.63
C GLN A 132 13.50 -12.90 2.48
N VAL A 133 13.12 -11.62 2.38
CA VAL A 133 13.69 -10.71 1.37
C VAL A 133 15.18 -10.49 1.63
N ARG A 134 15.61 -10.33 2.89
CA ARG A 134 17.03 -10.14 3.24
C ARG A 134 17.93 -11.31 2.83
N VAL A 135 17.39 -12.52 2.62
CA VAL A 135 18.18 -13.67 2.13
C VAL A 135 18.71 -13.43 0.71
N ASP A 136 17.92 -12.79 -0.15
CA ASP A 136 18.31 -12.43 -1.52
C ASP A 136 17.62 -11.14 -1.95
N ALA A 137 18.07 -10.04 -1.34
CA ALA A 137 17.44 -8.73 -1.47
C ALA A 137 17.44 -8.21 -2.90
N ARG A 138 18.55 -8.41 -3.63
CA ARG A 138 18.68 -8.00 -5.02
C ARG A 138 17.61 -8.66 -5.88
N VAL A 139 17.51 -9.99 -5.81
CA VAL A 139 16.53 -10.74 -6.60
C VAL A 139 15.10 -10.35 -6.25
N ALA A 140 14.81 -10.09 -4.97
CA ALA A 140 13.49 -9.67 -4.54
C ALA A 140 13.08 -8.29 -5.08
N PHE A 141 14.03 -7.34 -5.17
CA PHE A 141 13.76 -6.01 -5.74
C PHE A 141 13.79 -6.00 -7.27
N GLU A 142 14.67 -6.75 -7.92
CA GLU A 142 14.63 -6.95 -9.38
C GLU A 142 13.28 -7.53 -9.81
N GLU A 143 12.78 -8.54 -9.08
CA GLU A 143 11.46 -9.11 -9.31
C GLU A 143 10.34 -8.08 -9.14
N ALA A 144 10.42 -7.22 -8.12
CA ALA A 144 9.38 -6.22 -7.85
C ALA A 144 9.39 -5.06 -8.87
N LEU A 145 10.57 -4.58 -9.30
CA LEU A 145 10.73 -3.39 -10.13
C LEU A 145 10.74 -3.68 -11.63
N ILE A 146 11.38 -4.79 -12.03
CA ILE A 146 11.68 -5.12 -13.43
C ILE A 146 10.86 -6.35 -13.86
N GLY A 147 10.67 -7.29 -12.93
CA GLY A 147 10.04 -8.57 -13.21
C GLY A 147 11.00 -9.58 -13.85
N PRO A 148 10.46 -10.71 -14.37
CA PRO A 148 9.07 -11.13 -14.26
C PRO A 148 8.69 -11.50 -12.81
N TRP A 149 7.42 -11.34 -12.46
CA TRP A 149 6.87 -11.71 -11.15
C TRP A 149 6.74 -13.24 -11.05
N ARG A 150 7.53 -13.86 -10.16
CA ARG A 150 7.69 -15.32 -10.00
C ARG A 150 7.19 -15.86 -8.66
N TYR A 151 6.84 -14.98 -7.71
CA TYR A 151 6.29 -15.35 -6.39
C TYR A 151 7.24 -16.25 -5.59
N ARG A 152 8.52 -15.86 -5.52
CA ARG A 152 9.58 -16.67 -4.89
C ARG A 152 9.51 -16.71 -3.36
N ILE A 153 9.00 -15.65 -2.74
CA ILE A 153 8.95 -15.52 -1.28
C ILE A 153 7.78 -16.34 -0.74
N ARG A 154 8.06 -17.26 0.20
CA ARG A 154 7.07 -18.16 0.80
C ARG A 154 6.46 -17.50 2.03
N ALA A 155 5.72 -16.42 1.82
CA ALA A 155 5.01 -15.69 2.86
C ALA A 155 3.63 -15.23 2.37
N HIS A 156 2.76 -14.87 3.29
CA HIS A 156 1.43 -14.35 2.98
C HIS A 156 1.52 -12.92 2.42
N SER A 157 0.78 -12.61 1.35
CA SER A 157 0.73 -11.28 0.71
C SER A 157 -0.04 -10.22 1.52
N LEU A 158 -0.36 -10.51 2.78
CA LEU A 158 -1.19 -9.69 3.67
C LEU A 158 -2.57 -9.32 3.12
N GLY A 159 -3.06 -10.07 2.13
CA GLY A 159 -4.33 -9.79 1.45
C GLY A 159 -4.23 -8.67 0.42
N TRP A 160 -3.04 -8.14 0.15
CA TRP A 160 -2.84 -7.00 -0.76
C TRP A 160 -2.67 -7.39 -2.23
N ASP A 161 -2.39 -8.66 -2.50
CA ASP A 161 -2.18 -9.18 -3.85
C ASP A 161 -3.40 -9.97 -4.35
N PRO A 162 -4.16 -9.44 -5.33
CA PRO A 162 -5.31 -10.13 -5.89
C PRO A 162 -5.01 -11.50 -6.49
N ASN A 163 -3.79 -11.72 -7.01
CA ASN A 163 -3.42 -13.00 -7.62
C ASN A 163 -3.25 -14.11 -6.59
N THR A 164 -3.11 -13.75 -5.31
CA THR A 164 -3.05 -14.70 -4.20
C THR A 164 -4.43 -15.14 -3.70
N GLU A 165 -5.50 -14.60 -4.31
CA GLU A 165 -6.85 -15.00 -3.99
C GLU A 165 -7.10 -16.49 -4.28
N ARG A 166 -7.48 -17.22 -3.23
CA ARG A 166 -7.86 -18.63 -3.32
C ARG A 166 -9.36 -18.73 -3.58
N LEU A 167 -9.77 -18.63 -4.85
CA LEU A 167 -11.15 -18.92 -5.24
C LEU A 167 -11.47 -20.41 -5.02
N TYR A 168 -12.25 -20.69 -3.98
CA TYR A 168 -12.70 -22.04 -3.60
C TYR A 168 -13.49 -22.77 -4.71
N ALA A 169 -14.15 -22.03 -5.62
CA ALA A 169 -15.08 -22.61 -6.61
C ALA A 169 -14.42 -23.19 -7.88
N LEU A 170 -13.11 -22.99 -8.09
CA LEU A 170 -12.42 -23.43 -9.32
C LEU A 170 -11.24 -24.40 -9.06
N ARG A 171 -11.08 -24.92 -7.84
CA ARG A 171 -9.91 -25.74 -7.48
C ARG A 171 -10.29 -27.17 -7.08
N HIS A 172 -9.67 -28.14 -7.75
CA HIS A 172 -9.78 -29.58 -7.47
C HIS A 172 -9.06 -30.00 -6.16
N ARG A 173 -8.22 -29.14 -5.58
CA ARG A 173 -7.47 -29.42 -4.33
C ARG A 173 -7.88 -28.48 -3.20
N ALA A 174 -7.99 -29.02 -2.00
CA ALA A 174 -8.24 -28.26 -0.78
C ALA A 174 -7.14 -27.18 -0.58
N PRO A 175 -7.49 -25.92 -0.29
CA PRO A 175 -6.54 -24.80 -0.23
C PRO A 175 -5.55 -24.86 0.95
N THR A 176 -5.64 -25.85 1.82
CA THR A 176 -4.82 -25.98 3.03
C THR A 176 -3.43 -26.57 2.81
N SER A 177 -3.11 -27.14 1.65
CA SER A 177 -1.82 -27.81 1.40
C SER A 177 -0.75 -26.93 0.72
N GLU A 178 -1.11 -25.76 0.20
CA GLU A 178 -0.19 -24.89 -0.55
C GLU A 178 0.27 -23.70 0.31
N LYS A 179 1.60 -23.59 0.49
CA LYS A 179 2.19 -22.48 1.25
C LYS A 179 1.93 -21.17 0.51
N PRO A 180 1.50 -20.11 1.21
CA PRO A 180 1.30 -18.82 0.58
C PRO A 180 2.63 -18.29 0.02
N VAL A 181 2.52 -17.55 -1.08
CA VAL A 181 3.66 -16.92 -1.77
C VAL A 181 3.34 -15.47 -2.10
N CYS A 182 4.36 -14.63 -2.24
CA CYS A 182 4.22 -13.22 -2.59
C CYS A 182 5.44 -12.68 -3.36
N ILE A 183 5.28 -11.48 -3.92
CA ILE A 183 6.39 -10.66 -4.45
C ILE A 183 6.94 -9.81 -3.29
N GLY A 184 7.93 -10.32 -2.57
CA GLY A 184 8.39 -9.72 -1.31
C GLY A 184 8.78 -8.24 -1.42
N GLY A 185 9.59 -7.87 -2.42
CA GLY A 185 9.97 -6.48 -2.65
C GLY A 185 8.77 -5.55 -2.87
N ALA A 186 7.73 -6.03 -3.58
CA ALA A 186 6.51 -5.26 -3.80
C ALA A 186 5.68 -5.11 -2.51
N ILE A 187 5.63 -6.13 -1.65
CA ILE A 187 4.95 -6.04 -0.34
C ILE A 187 5.69 -5.07 0.59
N LEU A 188 7.03 -5.09 0.61
CA LEU A 188 7.81 -4.15 1.42
C LEU A 188 7.58 -2.69 0.98
N LEU A 189 7.58 -2.44 -0.33
CA LEU A 189 7.26 -1.12 -0.86
C LEU A 189 5.80 -0.75 -0.55
N ALA A 190 4.85 -1.67 -0.69
CA ALA A 190 3.45 -1.42 -0.32
C ALA A 190 3.29 -1.08 1.17
N PHE A 191 4.03 -1.76 2.05
CA PHE A 191 4.09 -1.41 3.47
C PHE A 191 4.70 -0.03 3.68
N TRP A 192 5.78 0.30 2.96
CA TRP A 192 6.41 1.62 3.02
C TRP A 192 5.47 2.76 2.63
N ALA A 193 4.45 2.48 1.80
CA ALA A 193 3.45 3.45 1.38
C ALA A 193 2.42 3.79 2.48
N LEU A 194 2.29 2.98 3.53
CA LEU A 194 1.18 3.10 4.49
C LEU A 194 1.02 4.50 5.12
N PRO A 195 2.07 5.26 5.48
CA PRO A 195 1.92 6.62 6.02
C PRO A 195 1.12 7.58 5.12
N LEU A 196 1.03 7.32 3.82
CA LEU A 196 0.23 8.12 2.87
C LEU A 196 -1.28 7.82 2.97
N PHE A 197 -1.64 6.77 3.72
CA PHE A 197 -3.00 6.28 3.92
C PHE A 197 -3.38 6.27 5.41
N PRO A 198 -3.42 7.42 6.10
CA PRO A 198 -3.75 7.47 7.51
C PRO A 198 -5.12 6.85 7.81
N ALA A 199 -5.23 6.24 8.99
CA ALA A 199 -6.46 5.67 9.52
C ALA A 199 -6.97 6.54 10.67
N VAL A 200 -8.25 6.90 10.63
CA VAL A 200 -8.89 7.78 11.61
C VAL A 200 -10.22 7.18 12.05
N ALA A 201 -10.66 7.50 13.27
CA ALA A 201 -12.00 7.17 13.71
C ALA A 201 -12.99 8.24 13.24
N ILE A 202 -14.06 7.81 12.57
CA ILE A 202 -15.23 8.62 12.22
C ILE A 202 -16.43 7.92 12.86
N ASP A 203 -17.12 8.60 13.78
CA ASP A 203 -18.25 8.05 14.54
C ASP A 203 -17.95 6.68 15.18
N GLY A 204 -16.75 6.53 15.77
CA GLY A 204 -16.28 5.28 16.41
C GLY A 204 -15.96 4.14 15.43
N ARG A 205 -15.89 4.42 14.13
CA ARG A 205 -15.54 3.45 13.08
C ARG A 205 -14.22 3.81 12.43
N ALA A 206 -13.38 2.82 12.17
CA ALA A 206 -12.15 3.03 11.42
C ALA A 206 -12.47 3.42 9.97
N SER A 207 -11.85 4.50 9.52
CA SER A 207 -11.83 4.99 8.15
C SER A 207 -10.38 5.13 7.73
N THR A 208 -10.03 4.71 6.52
CA THR A 208 -8.65 4.77 6.02
C THR A 208 -8.67 5.46 4.68
N VAL A 209 -7.75 6.41 4.47
CA VAL A 209 -7.59 7.08 3.17
C VAL A 209 -7.45 6.04 2.05
N GLY A 210 -8.05 6.34 0.90
CA GLY A 210 -8.13 5.42 -0.23
C GLY A 210 -9.21 4.34 -0.11
N PHE A 211 -9.77 4.10 1.08
CA PHE A 211 -10.92 3.20 1.23
C PHE A 211 -12.25 3.95 1.25
N ILE A 212 -13.21 3.42 0.51
CA ILE A 212 -14.61 3.87 0.52
C ILE A 212 -15.55 2.72 0.87
N ARG A 213 -16.77 3.06 1.31
CA ARG A 213 -17.84 2.09 1.51
C ARG A 213 -18.85 2.18 0.38
N THR A 214 -19.13 1.04 -0.23
CA THR A 214 -20.15 0.86 -1.26
C THR A 214 -21.22 -0.11 -0.77
N GLU A 215 -22.31 -0.26 -1.53
CA GLU A 215 -23.32 -1.29 -1.28
C GLU A 215 -22.73 -2.72 -1.27
N LYS A 216 -21.64 -2.95 -2.03
CA LYS A 216 -20.95 -4.24 -2.12
C LYS A 216 -19.87 -4.44 -1.05
N GLY A 217 -19.78 -3.53 -0.08
CA GLY A 217 -18.79 -3.54 0.99
C GLY A 217 -17.69 -2.49 0.81
N GLN A 218 -16.55 -2.71 1.47
CA GLN A 218 -15.43 -1.77 1.47
C GLN A 218 -14.55 -1.97 0.21
N CYS A 219 -14.12 -0.88 -0.41
CA CYS A 219 -13.29 -0.91 -1.60
C CYS A 219 -12.09 0.01 -1.42
N PHE A 220 -10.92 -0.43 -1.85
CA PHE A 220 -9.74 0.41 -2.03
C PHE A 220 -9.80 1.05 -3.41
N THR A 221 -9.51 2.34 -3.50
CA THR A 221 -9.60 3.14 -4.74
C THR A 221 -8.35 3.97 -4.92
N TRP A 222 -7.92 4.11 -6.17
CA TRP A 222 -6.76 4.92 -6.50
C TRP A 222 -6.85 5.51 -7.91
N PRO A 223 -6.34 6.73 -8.13
CA PRO A 223 -6.21 7.29 -9.46
C PRO A 223 -4.95 6.75 -10.13
N VAL A 224 -4.94 6.78 -11.46
CA VAL A 224 -3.78 6.60 -12.31
C VAL A 224 -3.63 7.89 -13.12
N TRP A 225 -2.42 8.43 -13.17
CA TRP A 225 -2.15 9.73 -13.77
C TRP A 225 -0.93 9.69 -14.68
N SER A 226 -0.94 10.52 -15.72
CA SER A 226 0.15 10.61 -16.71
C SER A 226 1.08 11.81 -16.52
N VAL A 227 0.79 12.71 -15.57
CA VAL A 227 1.63 13.89 -15.30
C VAL A 227 2.50 13.57 -14.09
N PRO A 228 3.84 13.69 -14.14
CA PRO A 228 4.70 13.42 -12.99
C PRO A 228 4.31 14.22 -11.75
N VAL A 229 4.02 13.52 -10.65
CA VAL A 229 3.69 14.12 -9.35
C VAL A 229 4.77 13.84 -8.32
N SER A 230 5.08 14.82 -7.47
CA SER A 230 5.93 14.67 -6.28
C SER A 230 5.21 13.89 -5.18
N LEU A 231 5.93 13.59 -4.09
CA LEU A 231 5.33 12.93 -2.92
C LEU A 231 4.22 13.78 -2.27
N ASP A 232 4.40 15.10 -2.18
CA ASP A 232 3.41 16.02 -1.58
C ASP A 232 2.15 16.15 -2.46
N GLU A 233 2.36 16.24 -3.77
CA GLU A 233 1.28 16.25 -4.77
C GLU A 233 0.51 14.92 -4.72
N LEU A 234 1.21 13.79 -4.62
CA LEU A 234 0.61 12.48 -4.46
C LEU A 234 -0.20 12.37 -3.16
N THR A 235 0.34 12.85 -2.04
CA THR A 235 -0.35 12.85 -0.74
C THR A 235 -1.67 13.61 -0.84
N SER A 236 -1.61 14.81 -1.40
CA SER A 236 -2.79 15.64 -1.63
C SER A 236 -3.81 14.96 -2.56
N LEU A 237 -3.32 14.36 -3.66
CA LEU A 237 -4.16 13.62 -4.60
C LEU A 237 -4.88 12.46 -3.90
N LEU A 238 -4.17 11.64 -3.11
CA LEU A 238 -4.76 10.51 -2.38
C LEU A 238 -5.82 10.96 -1.37
N HIS A 239 -5.58 12.07 -0.68
CA HIS A 239 -6.46 12.58 0.39
C HIS A 239 -7.74 13.24 -0.15
N CYS A 240 -7.71 13.82 -1.36
CA CYS A 240 -8.90 14.31 -2.05
C CYS A 240 -9.93 13.20 -2.31
N GLY A 241 -9.47 11.95 -2.51
CA GLY A 241 -10.31 10.77 -2.64
C GLY A 241 -11.13 10.67 -3.92
N GLU A 242 -11.80 9.53 -4.07
CA GLU A 242 -12.44 9.09 -5.31
C GLU A 242 -13.46 10.10 -5.89
N LYS A 243 -14.27 10.72 -5.02
CA LYS A 243 -15.27 11.70 -5.44
C LYS A 243 -14.64 12.89 -6.16
N ALA A 244 -13.50 13.38 -5.67
CA ALA A 244 -12.80 14.50 -6.27
C ALA A 244 -12.20 14.10 -7.64
N TRP A 245 -11.60 12.92 -7.74
CA TRP A 245 -11.00 12.43 -9.00
C TRP A 245 -12.04 12.27 -10.12
N MET A 246 -13.26 11.91 -9.76
CA MET A 246 -14.35 11.67 -10.72
C MET A 246 -15.25 12.87 -10.96
N ALA A 247 -15.24 13.89 -10.09
CA ALA A 247 -16.13 15.05 -10.20
C ALA A 247 -16.01 15.73 -11.59
N GLY A 248 -17.16 16.00 -12.21
CA GLY A 248 -17.28 16.57 -13.56
C GLY A 248 -16.85 18.02 -13.71
N GLU A 249 -16.44 18.68 -12.62
CA GLU A 249 -16.03 20.08 -12.69
C GLU A 249 -14.59 20.22 -13.21
N PRO A 250 -14.37 20.97 -14.32
CA PRO A 250 -13.09 21.03 -15.02
C PRO A 250 -11.91 21.60 -14.22
N ARG A 251 -12.12 22.14 -13.02
CA ARG A 251 -11.21 23.17 -12.47
C ARG A 251 -10.23 22.72 -11.39
N VAL A 252 -10.33 21.53 -10.78
CA VAL A 252 -9.47 21.25 -9.60
C VAL A 252 -8.84 19.85 -9.51
N ALA A 253 -9.33 18.81 -10.20
CA ALA A 253 -8.81 17.44 -9.96
C ALA A 253 -8.49 16.60 -11.20
N ARG A 254 -8.81 17.04 -12.42
CA ARG A 254 -8.70 16.20 -13.63
C ARG A 254 -7.44 16.42 -14.47
N SER A 255 -6.60 17.42 -14.19
CA SER A 255 -5.39 17.64 -14.99
C SER A 255 -4.39 16.50 -14.76
N GLY A 256 -4.44 15.47 -15.61
CA GLY A 256 -3.49 14.36 -15.62
C GLY A 256 -4.03 13.00 -15.17
N ILE A 257 -5.18 12.92 -14.50
CA ILE A 257 -5.81 11.62 -14.15
C ILE A 257 -6.36 10.97 -15.41
N ARG A 258 -5.91 9.74 -15.71
CA ARG A 258 -6.29 8.96 -16.89
C ARG A 258 -7.26 7.83 -16.58
N ALA A 259 -7.17 7.27 -15.38
CA ALA A 259 -8.12 6.26 -14.91
C ALA A 259 -8.29 6.34 -13.39
N VAL A 260 -9.39 5.81 -12.89
CA VAL A 260 -9.55 5.48 -11.48
C VAL A 260 -9.88 4.00 -11.39
N TYR A 261 -9.12 3.30 -10.58
CA TYR A 261 -9.31 1.88 -10.31
C TYR A 261 -9.90 1.69 -8.92
N ARG A 262 -10.64 0.59 -8.79
CA ARG A 262 -11.24 0.16 -7.53
C ARG A 262 -11.00 -1.33 -7.34
N SER A 263 -10.54 -1.72 -6.16
CA SER A 263 -10.47 -3.12 -5.75
C SER A 263 -11.36 -3.35 -4.53
N ARG A 264 -12.23 -4.35 -4.59
CA ARG A 264 -13.07 -4.73 -3.46
C ARG A 264 -12.24 -5.46 -2.40
N ARG A 265 -12.35 -5.02 -1.14
CA ARG A 265 -11.83 -5.74 0.02
C ARG A 265 -12.85 -6.82 0.40
N ALA A 266 -12.61 -8.05 -0.06
CA ALA A 266 -13.49 -9.18 0.19
C ALA A 266 -13.11 -9.85 1.52
N GLU A 267 -14.03 -9.82 2.49
CA GLU A 267 -13.86 -10.50 3.78
C GLU A 267 -14.29 -11.96 3.71
N PHE A 268 -13.59 -12.82 4.44
CA PHE A 268 -13.90 -14.24 4.60
C PHE A 268 -13.79 -14.65 6.06
N GLY A 269 -14.71 -15.49 6.52
CA GLY A 269 -14.66 -16.06 7.87
C GLY A 269 -14.57 -14.99 8.96
N GLN A 270 -13.65 -15.18 9.92
CA GLN A 270 -13.48 -14.29 11.07
C GLN A 270 -12.48 -13.15 10.83
N GLY A 271 -12.71 -12.36 9.79
CA GLY A 271 -12.00 -11.10 9.54
C GLY A 271 -10.77 -11.18 8.63
N TYR A 272 -10.54 -12.33 7.98
CA TYR A 272 -9.57 -12.40 6.88
C TYR A 272 -10.10 -11.57 5.71
N ALA A 273 -9.24 -10.88 4.97
CA ALA A 273 -9.66 -10.25 3.74
C ALA A 273 -8.60 -10.33 2.63
N VAL A 274 -9.03 -10.10 1.40
CA VAL A 274 -8.16 -9.93 0.24
C VAL A 274 -8.70 -8.82 -0.65
N LEU A 275 -7.80 -8.07 -1.29
CA LEU A 275 -8.13 -7.21 -2.41
C LEU A 275 -8.43 -8.08 -3.64
N ARG A 276 -9.61 -7.90 -4.24
CA ARG A 276 -9.98 -8.54 -5.50
C ARG A 276 -9.26 -7.90 -6.68
N ALA A 277 -9.27 -8.57 -7.83
CA ALA A 277 -8.82 -7.95 -9.08
C ALA A 277 -9.53 -6.59 -9.26
N PRO A 278 -8.79 -5.52 -9.61
CA PRO A 278 -9.37 -4.20 -9.68
C PRO A 278 -10.25 -4.03 -10.93
N GLU A 279 -11.28 -3.22 -10.80
CA GLU A 279 -12.13 -2.73 -11.89
C GLU A 279 -11.82 -1.26 -12.18
N ILE A 280 -11.97 -0.83 -13.43
CA ILE A 280 -11.90 0.58 -13.80
C ILE A 280 -13.28 1.19 -13.54
N VAL A 281 -13.31 2.27 -12.75
CA VAL A 281 -14.55 3.00 -12.42
C VAL A 281 -14.63 4.36 -13.12
N TYR A 282 -13.52 4.83 -13.66
CA TYR A 282 -13.44 6.02 -14.50
C TYR A 282 -12.27 5.89 -15.48
N THR A 283 -12.50 6.35 -16.71
CA THR A 283 -11.45 6.56 -17.72
C THR A 283 -11.62 7.96 -18.27
N ALA A 284 -10.54 8.73 -18.34
CA ALA A 284 -10.58 10.02 -19.00
C ALA A 284 -10.80 9.84 -20.51
N PRO A 285 -11.58 10.71 -21.18
CA PRO A 285 -11.67 10.71 -22.62
C PRO A 285 -10.26 10.83 -23.22
N MET A 286 -9.96 10.06 -24.26
CA MET A 286 -8.76 10.31 -25.07
C MET A 286 -8.89 11.73 -25.62
N THR A 287 -8.04 12.64 -25.16
CA THR A 287 -7.87 13.92 -25.83
C THR A 287 -7.31 13.60 -27.20
N ALA A 288 -8.14 13.76 -28.24
CA ALA A 288 -7.65 13.77 -29.62
C ALA A 288 -6.49 14.77 -29.66
N GLU A 289 -5.29 14.29 -29.95
CA GLU A 289 -4.15 15.16 -30.14
C GLU A 289 -4.56 16.21 -31.17
N SER A 290 -4.53 17.47 -30.75
CA SER A 290 -4.64 18.60 -31.65
C SER A 290 -3.39 18.60 -32.53
N HIS A 291 -3.44 17.86 -33.63
CA HIS A 291 -2.65 18.19 -34.81
C HIS A 291 -3.15 19.53 -35.35
N ALA A 292 -2.58 20.60 -34.82
CA ALA A 292 -2.56 21.93 -35.39
C ALA A 292 -1.32 22.60 -34.82
N GLY A 293 -0.29 22.99 -35.57
CA GLY A 293 0.01 22.98 -36.99
C GLY A 293 1.42 23.57 -37.10
#